data_AF-A0A7V3PNM6-F1
#
_entry.id   AF-A0A7V3PNM6-F1
#
_cell.length_a   1.000
_cell.length_b   1.000
_cell.length_c   1.000
_cell.angle_alpha   90.00
_cell.angle_beta   90.00
_cell.angle_gamma   90.00
#
_symmetry.space_group_name_H-M   'P 1'
#
loop_
_entity.id
_entity.type
_entity.pdbx_description
1 polymer ?
#
loop_
_entity_poly.entity_id
_entity_poly.type
_entity_poly.pdbx_seq_one_letter_code
_entity_poly.pdbx_strand_id
1 'polypeptide(L)'
;MSKTRSAVGVILAAAVLATVLAASVGSLGCGRREPAATQPPIPAPFQGQPPTTPAKKLQLAIVPKLLDNPVFQLAAEGAQAAAAELGDVEVIFTGPETADTAKQIST
;
A
#
# COMPACT_ATOMS: atom_id res chain seq x y z
N MET A 1 -45.24 34.14 30.23
CA MET A 1 -44.86 33.53 28.93
C MET A 1 -43.43 33.91 28.51
N SER A 2 -42.39 33.60 29.29
CA SER A 2 -40.99 33.95 28.93
C SER A 2 -39.97 32.79 29.00
N LYS A 3 -40.25 31.73 29.76
CA LYS A 3 -39.25 30.67 30.04
C LYS A 3 -39.07 29.66 28.90
N THR A 4 -40.11 29.42 28.11
CA THR A 4 -40.09 28.44 27.00
C THR A 4 -39.39 28.96 25.74
N ARG A 5 -39.29 30.29 25.55
CA ARG A 5 -38.57 30.90 24.43
C ARG A 5 -37.05 30.86 24.60
N SER A 6 -36.58 30.87 25.86
CA SER A 6 -35.15 30.84 26.18
C SER A 6 -34.52 29.47 25.91
N ALA A 7 -35.21 28.38 26.27
CA ALA A 7 -34.70 27.02 26.05
C ALA A 7 -34.63 26.65 24.55
N VAL A 8 -35.63 27.04 23.75
CA VAL A 8 -35.63 26.82 22.29
C VAL A 8 -34.54 27.64 21.61
N GLY A 9 -34.28 28.87 22.06
CA GLY A 9 -33.20 29.72 21.54
C GLY A 9 -31.80 29.17 21.82
N VAL A 10 -31.57 28.61 23.01
CA VAL A 10 -30.28 28.01 23.38
C VAL A 10 -30.03 26.69 22.62
N ILE A 11 -31.07 25.88 22.42
CA ILE A 11 -30.96 24.63 21.65
C ILE A 11 -30.75 24.91 20.16
N LEU A 12 -31.44 25.90 19.57
CA LEU A 12 -31.17 26.32 18.19
C LEU A 12 -29.76 26.91 18.05
N ALA A 13 -29.31 27.75 18.98
CA ALA A 13 -27.97 28.32 18.92
C ALA A 13 -26.87 27.25 19.03
N ALA A 14 -27.05 26.25 19.90
CA ALA A 14 -26.12 25.11 20.02
C ALA A 14 -26.12 24.23 18.76
N ALA A 15 -27.29 23.97 18.16
CA ALA A 15 -27.40 23.20 16.93
C ALA A 15 -26.81 23.93 15.70
N VAL A 16 -26.98 25.25 15.63
CA VAL A 16 -26.37 26.10 14.58
C VAL A 16 -24.86 26.21 14.76
N LEU A 17 -24.36 26.34 15.99
CA LEU A 17 -22.92 26.38 16.25
C LEU A 17 -22.23 25.04 15.93
N ALA A 18 -22.88 23.91 16.25
CA ALA A 18 -22.37 22.57 15.93
C ALA A 18 -22.35 22.28 14.41
N THR A 19 -23.34 22.79 13.66
CA THR A 19 -23.37 22.63 12.20
C THR A 19 -22.38 23.56 11.48
N VAL A 20 -22.11 24.76 12.01
CA VAL A 20 -21.08 25.67 11.46
C VAL A 20 -19.66 25.15 11.73
N LEU A 21 -19.42 24.49 12.86
CA LEU A 21 -18.11 23.91 13.18
C LEU A 21 -17.79 22.67 12.32
N ALA A 22 -18.80 21.84 11.99
CA ALA A 22 -18.63 20.70 11.10
C ALA A 22 -18.37 21.10 9.63
N ALA A 23 -18.82 22.29 9.20
CA ALA A 23 -18.69 22.76 7.83
C ALA A 23 -17.32 23.41 7.49
N SER A 24 -16.46 23.66 8.48
CA SER A 24 -15.18 24.39 8.28
C SER A 24 -13.93 23.50 8.25
N VAL A 25 -14.05 22.20 8.50
CA VAL A 25 -12.91 21.24 8.48
C VAL A 25 -12.63 20.72 7.05
N GLY A 26 -13.45 21.06 6.06
CA GLY A 26 -13.36 20.53 4.69
C GLY A 26 -12.51 21.32 3.69
N SER A 27 -12.00 22.51 4.03
CA SER A 27 -11.49 23.46 3.01
C SER A 27 -10.08 24.01 3.20
N LEU A 28 -9.27 23.48 4.12
CA LEU A 28 -7.82 23.79 4.17
C LEU A 28 -6.91 22.67 3.63
N GLY A 29 -7.49 21.64 3.02
CA GLY A 29 -6.79 20.50 2.44
C GLY A 29 -6.70 20.49 0.92
N CYS A 30 -6.79 21.63 0.22
CA CYS A 30 -6.41 21.69 -1.19
C CYS A 30 -4.88 21.75 -1.29
N GLY A 31 -4.24 20.61 -0.99
CA GLY A 31 -2.91 20.33 -1.49
C GLY A 31 -2.89 20.65 -2.99
N ARG A 32 -1.89 21.42 -3.40
CA ARG A 32 -1.64 21.75 -4.79
C ARG A 32 -1.58 20.44 -5.58
N ARG A 33 -2.66 20.12 -6.30
CA ARG A 33 -2.68 19.00 -7.24
C ARG A 33 -1.83 19.46 -8.41
N GLU A 34 -0.58 19.03 -8.42
CA GLU A 34 0.22 18.99 -9.65
C GLU A 34 -0.69 18.41 -10.74
N PRO A 35 -0.76 19.02 -11.94
CA PRO A 35 -1.48 18.39 -13.03
C PRO A 35 -0.90 16.99 -13.16
N ALA A 36 -1.74 15.98 -12.97
CA ALA A 36 -1.36 14.62 -13.21
C ALA A 36 -0.91 14.58 -14.67
N ALA A 37 0.40 14.56 -14.89
CA ALA A 37 0.95 14.06 -16.13
C ALA A 37 0.20 12.75 -16.38
N THR A 38 -0.39 12.60 -17.56
CA THR A 38 -1.24 11.47 -17.92
C THR A 38 -0.46 10.19 -17.62
N GLN A 39 -0.71 9.63 -16.44
CA GLN A 39 -0.06 8.41 -16.02
C GLN A 39 -0.73 7.35 -16.87
N PRO A 40 0.03 6.58 -17.68
CA PRO A 40 -0.56 5.50 -18.43
C PRO A 40 -1.36 4.62 -17.46
N PRO A 41 -2.51 4.07 -17.90
CA PRO A 41 -3.39 3.32 -17.03
C PRO A 41 -2.59 2.27 -16.25
N ILE A 42 -2.79 2.24 -14.93
CA ILE A 42 -2.23 1.19 -14.08
C ILE A 42 -2.71 -0.14 -14.68
N PRO A 43 -1.79 -1.04 -15.08
CA PRO A 43 -2.18 -2.33 -15.61
C PRO A 43 -3.14 -3.03 -14.63
N ALA A 44 -4.11 -3.76 -15.17
CA ALA A 44 -4.96 -4.61 -14.34
C ALA A 44 -4.07 -5.52 -13.45
N PRO A 45 -4.55 -5.89 -12.24
CA PRO A 45 -3.83 -6.84 -11.39
C PRO A 45 -3.42 -8.05 -12.21
N PHE A 46 -2.17 -8.49 -12.10
CA PHE A 46 -1.68 -9.64 -12.83
C PHE A 46 -2.52 -10.87 -12.46
N GLN A 47 -3.42 -11.26 -13.36
CA GLN A 47 -4.20 -12.47 -13.28
C GLN A 47 -3.29 -13.57 -13.86
N GLY A 48 -2.43 -14.17 -13.03
CA GLY A 48 -1.43 -15.13 -13.49
C GLY A 48 -2.02 -16.16 -14.46
N GLN A 49 -1.34 -16.36 -15.59
CA GLN A 49 -1.78 -17.31 -16.61
C GLN A 49 -1.24 -18.70 -16.23
N PRO A 50 -2.08 -19.74 -16.14
CA PRO A 50 -1.62 -21.07 -15.76
C PRO A 50 -0.64 -21.61 -16.82
N PRO A 51 0.45 -22.29 -16.41
CA PRO A 51 1.49 -22.77 -17.32
C PRO A 51 0.95 -23.86 -18.26
N THR A 52 1.31 -23.78 -19.55
CA THR A 52 0.87 -24.71 -20.62
C THR A 52 1.90 -25.80 -20.95
N THR A 53 3.02 -25.87 -20.23
CA THR A 53 4.10 -26.85 -20.43
C THR A 53 4.14 -27.80 -19.22
N PRO A 54 4.41 -29.12 -19.37
CA PRO A 54 4.58 -30.02 -18.23
C PRO A 54 5.56 -29.42 -17.22
N ALA A 55 5.06 -29.17 -16.02
CA ALA A 55 5.69 -28.30 -15.03
C ALA A 55 6.97 -28.92 -14.50
N LYS A 56 8.13 -28.40 -14.95
CA LYS A 56 9.33 -28.48 -14.12
C LYS A 56 9.12 -27.52 -12.96
N LYS A 57 9.41 -27.97 -11.74
CA LYS A 57 9.49 -27.11 -10.56
C LYS A 57 10.41 -25.92 -10.88
N LEU A 58 9.88 -24.71 -10.86
CA LEU A 58 10.64 -23.49 -11.15
C LEU A 58 11.35 -23.03 -9.88
N GLN A 59 12.64 -22.70 -9.98
CA GLN A 59 13.40 -22.09 -8.90
C GLN A 59 13.63 -20.62 -9.23
N LEU A 60 13.15 -19.73 -8.37
CA LEU A 60 13.26 -18.28 -8.54
C LEU A 60 14.11 -17.71 -7.41
N ALA A 61 15.24 -17.11 -7.76
CA ALA A 61 16.10 -16.44 -6.80
C ALA A 61 15.74 -14.96 -6.67
N ILE A 62 15.56 -14.49 -5.43
CA ILE A 62 15.46 -13.08 -5.08
C ILE A 62 16.81 -12.67 -4.48
N VAL A 63 17.53 -11.82 -5.22
CA VAL A 63 18.86 -11.32 -4.83
C VAL A 63 18.79 -9.84 -4.48
N PRO A 64 18.47 -9.47 -3.22
CA PRO A 64 18.38 -8.08 -2.82
C PRO A 64 19.77 -7.43 -2.72
N LYS A 65 19.78 -6.11 -2.58
CA LYS A 65 21.02 -5.34 -2.36
C LYS A 65 21.71 -5.68 -1.04
N LEU A 66 20.94 -6.03 -0.02
CA LEU A 66 21.40 -6.55 1.26
C LEU A 66 20.26 -7.30 1.98
N LEU A 67 20.60 -8.28 2.81
CA LEU A 67 19.61 -9.12 3.52
C LEU A 67 18.94 -8.41 4.70
N ASP A 68 19.67 -7.56 5.44
CA ASP A 68 19.16 -6.84 6.60
C ASP A 68 18.42 -5.56 6.19
N ASN A 69 17.33 -5.72 5.45
CA ASN A 69 16.43 -4.63 5.10
C ASN A 69 14.97 -5.12 5.11
N PRO A 70 14.08 -4.48 5.91
CA PRO A 70 12.71 -4.94 6.07
C PRO A 70 11.90 -4.94 4.76
N VAL A 71 12.22 -4.05 3.81
CA VAL A 71 11.53 -4.02 2.51
C VAL A 71 11.80 -5.31 1.72
N PHE A 72 13.03 -5.83 1.76
CA PHE A 72 13.39 -7.05 1.03
C PHE A 72 12.94 -8.32 1.74
N GLN A 73 12.89 -8.31 3.07
CA GLN A 73 12.32 -9.41 3.86
C GLN A 73 10.81 -9.55 3.58
N LEU A 74 10.06 -8.46 3.61
CA LEU A 74 8.63 -8.46 3.28
C LEU A 74 8.37 -8.89 1.82
N ALA A 75 9.23 -8.48 0.89
CA ALA A 75 9.15 -8.92 -0.50
C ALA A 75 9.38 -10.44 -0.63
N ALA A 76 10.34 -11.00 0.12
CA ALA A 76 10.61 -12.44 0.15
C ALA A 76 9.44 -13.22 0.74
N GLU A 77 8.84 -12.75 1.84
CA GLU A 77 7.65 -13.35 2.44
C GLU A 77 6.47 -13.37 1.46
N GLY A 78 6.21 -12.26 0.76
CA GLY A 78 5.15 -12.19 -0.25
C GLY A 78 5.41 -13.14 -1.43
N ALA A 79 6.65 -13.25 -1.88
CA ALA A 79 7.03 -14.18 -2.94
C ALA A 79 6.87 -15.65 -2.51
N GLN A 80 7.24 -15.99 -1.28
CA GLN A 80 7.04 -17.33 -0.71
C GLN A 80 5.56 -17.68 -0.60
N ALA A 81 4.72 -16.73 -0.17
CA ALA A 81 3.27 -16.92 -0.11
C ALA A 81 2.69 -17.21 -1.51
N ALA A 82 3.06 -16.41 -2.52
CA ALA A 82 2.62 -16.63 -3.90
C ALA A 82 3.14 -17.97 -4.47
N ALA A 83 4.37 -18.36 -4.14
CA ALA A 83 4.92 -19.65 -4.56
C ALA A 83 4.15 -20.84 -3.96
N ALA A 84 3.71 -20.72 -2.70
CA ALA A 84 2.86 -21.72 -2.06
C ALA A 84 1.49 -21.85 -2.74
N GLU A 85 0.91 -20.74 -3.23
CA GLU A 85 -0.34 -20.77 -4.00
C GLU A 85 -0.17 -21.43 -5.37
N LEU A 86 1.01 -21.34 -5.98
CA LEU A 86 1.31 -21.89 -7.31
C LEU A 86 1.70 -23.38 -7.29
N GLY A 87 2.21 -23.91 -6.17
CA GLY A 87 2.51 -25.33 -5.97
C GLY A 87 3.77 -25.87 -6.66
N ASP A 88 4.16 -25.31 -7.81
CA ASP A 88 5.30 -25.76 -8.62
C ASP A 88 6.47 -24.76 -8.64
N VAL A 89 6.51 -23.83 -7.68
CA VAL A 89 7.53 -22.77 -7.59
C VAL A 89 8.26 -22.85 -6.25
N GLU A 90 9.58 -22.71 -6.29
CA GLU A 90 10.45 -22.57 -5.14
C GLU A 90 11.15 -21.22 -5.18
N VAL A 91 11.10 -20.48 -4.07
CA VAL A 91 11.72 -19.15 -3.94
C VAL A 91 12.97 -19.27 -3.08
N ILE A 92 14.09 -18.82 -3.62
CA ILE A 92 15.39 -18.78 -2.95
C ILE A 92 15.67 -17.32 -2.60
N PHE A 93 15.78 -16.99 -1.32
CA PHE A 93 16.18 -15.65 -0.87
C PHE A 93 17.64 -15.67 -0.44
N THR A 94 18.51 -15.00 -1.21
CA THR A 94 19.96 -15.01 -0.99
C THR A 94 20.55 -13.67 -1.41
N GLY A 95 21.58 -13.18 -0.75
CA GLY A 95 22.17 -11.88 -1.06
C GLY A 95 23.32 -11.55 -0.12
N PRO A 96 23.98 -10.41 -0.31
CA PRO A 96 25.05 -9.99 0.59
C PRO A 96 24.48 -9.47 1.93
N GLU A 97 25.21 -9.66 3.02
CA GLU A 97 24.88 -9.07 4.34
C GLU A 97 24.98 -7.54 4.34
N THR A 98 25.91 -7.01 3.54
CA THR A 98 26.21 -5.58 3.43
C THR A 98 25.98 -5.09 2.01
N ALA A 99 25.57 -3.84 1.84
CA ALA A 99 25.39 -3.23 0.53
C ALA A 99 26.72 -3.03 -0.22
N ASP A 100 27.23 -4.09 -0.83
CA ASP A 100 28.47 -4.16 -1.58
C ASP A 100 28.22 -4.84 -2.93
N THR A 101 28.54 -4.12 -4.01
CA THR A 101 28.32 -4.59 -5.38
C THR A 101 29.16 -5.80 -5.74
N ALA A 102 30.41 -5.89 -5.27
CA ALA A 102 31.28 -7.02 -5.55
C ALA A 102 30.74 -8.30 -4.89
N LYS A 103 30.25 -8.18 -3.65
CA LYS A 103 29.65 -9.33 -2.95
C LYS A 103 28.39 -9.85 -3.63
N GLN A 104 27.57 -8.97 -4.18
CA GLN A 104 26.34 -9.36 -4.87
C GLN A 104 26.61 -10.14 -6.17
N ILE A 105 27.71 -9.85 -6.88
CA ILE A 105 28.09 -10.57 -8.12
C ILE A 105 28.49 -12.03 -7.82
N SER A 106 29.05 -12.29 -6.65
CA SER A 106 29.56 -13.61 -6.24
C SER A 106 28.61 -14.45 -5.37
N THR A 107 27.38 -13.97 -5.14
CA THR A 107 26.37 -14.64 -4.32
C THR A 107 25.46 -15.50 -5.18
#